data_AF-A0A453APZ1-F1
#
_entry.id   AF-A0A453APZ1-F1
#
_cell.length_a   1.000
_cell.length_b   1.000
_cell.length_c   1.000
_cell.angle_alpha   90.00
_cell.angle_beta   90.00
_cell.angle_gamma   90.00
#
_symmetry.space_group_name_H-M   'P 1'
#
loop_
_entity.id
_entity.type
_entity.pdbx_description
1 polymer ?
#
loop_
_entity_poly.entity_id
_entity_poly.type
_entity_poly.pdbx_seq_one_letter_code
_entity_poly.pdbx_strand_id
1 'polypeptide(L)'
;MSAMFRAPWTRRLLSMESDSARRHKGEEDRLSALSDDILISILGRVDLAMAARTSVLSTRWRNLPWLLPDLKLNVTDFLSAPCTGAAHTDQAMASLTRATSSFLAQPRREHTISTLCLKLYLMGNYSRDIGLLVSNAIDSEVLKDLELAILTEKAVKDSENEVMVRQARDVDGFFSEYPSVLRCLTRLHLHNVRFAERDMNHLLFDCCKQLLHLRLDHCDTGDLSVWKINAPHSNLRVLEVYLSSLKRAEVLCLPKLERVRWQAWLFHEAPLCFGSVPSLKELSLVCDATLCHQDFSLSQVLDGATNIHTLTLNFRGYKVILADICYVVVMLFH
;
A
#
# COMPACT_ATOMS: atom_id res chain seq x y z
N MET A 1 -90.40 -8.61 -13.74
CA MET A 1 -90.37 -10.04 -13.34
C MET A 1 -88.91 -10.38 -13.08
N SER A 2 -88.48 -10.30 -11.82
CA SER A 2 -88.23 -11.46 -10.93
C SER A 2 -87.19 -12.40 -11.56
N ALA A 3 -85.91 -12.31 -11.19
CA ALA A 3 -85.27 -12.81 -9.97
C ALA A 3 -84.40 -14.02 -10.33
N MET A 4 -83.08 -13.81 -10.35
CA MET A 4 -82.12 -14.92 -10.36
C MET A 4 -81.03 -14.64 -9.32
N PHE A 5 -81.14 -15.41 -8.24
CA PHE A 5 -80.08 -15.96 -7.40
C PHE A 5 -78.95 -15.04 -6.90
N ARG A 6 -79.02 -14.77 -5.59
CA ARG A 6 -77.88 -14.44 -4.72
C ARG A 6 -76.86 -15.59 -4.73
N ALA A 7 -75.58 -15.28 -4.89
CA ALA A 7 -74.47 -16.19 -4.58
C ALA A 7 -73.41 -15.50 -3.69
N PRO A 8 -72.74 -16.22 -2.76
CA PRO A 8 -72.14 -15.68 -1.53
C PRO A 8 -70.75 -15.05 -1.67
N TRP A 9 -70.35 -14.64 -2.88
CA TRP A 9 -68.97 -14.20 -3.16
C TRP A 9 -68.80 -12.68 -3.14
N THR A 10 -69.89 -11.92 -3.18
CA THR A 10 -69.85 -10.44 -3.21
C THR A 10 -69.40 -9.80 -1.89
N ARG A 11 -69.34 -10.56 -0.78
CA ARG A 11 -68.89 -10.04 0.52
C ARG A 11 -67.36 -10.06 0.70
N ARG A 12 -66.58 -10.72 -0.18
CA ARG A 12 -65.11 -10.70 -0.14
C ARG A 12 -64.48 -9.51 -0.88
N LEU A 13 -65.18 -8.90 -1.83
CA LEU A 13 -64.68 -7.75 -2.58
C LEU A 13 -64.69 -6.45 -1.76
N LEU A 14 -65.67 -6.25 -0.88
CA LEU A 14 -65.74 -5.06 -0.01
C LEU A 14 -64.81 -5.14 1.22
N SER A 15 -64.26 -6.32 1.54
CA SER A 15 -63.22 -6.47 2.57
C SER A 15 -61.80 -6.27 2.02
N MET A 16 -61.60 -6.41 0.71
CA MET A 16 -60.30 -6.20 0.05
C MET A 16 -60.06 -4.74 -0.33
N GLU A 17 -61.11 -3.93 -0.45
CA GLU A 17 -60.99 -2.47 -0.67
C GLU A 17 -60.77 -1.66 0.61
N SER A 18 -60.92 -2.26 1.80
CA SER A 18 -60.62 -1.57 3.07
C SER A 18 -59.21 -1.84 3.60
N ASP A 19 -58.54 -2.91 3.14
CA ASP A 19 -57.14 -3.20 3.49
C ASP A 19 -56.11 -2.59 2.51
N SER A 20 -56.55 -2.07 1.36
CA SER A 20 -55.69 -1.31 0.44
C SER A 20 -55.34 0.10 0.97
N ALA A 21 -55.95 0.53 2.08
CA ALA A 21 -55.67 1.80 2.74
C ALA A 21 -54.55 1.73 3.79
N ARG A 22 -53.96 0.55 4.06
CA ARG A 22 -52.65 0.49 4.73
C ARG A 22 -51.58 0.54 3.65
N ARG A 23 -51.36 1.76 3.16
CA ARG A 23 -50.10 2.15 2.54
C ARG A 23 -48.99 1.52 3.39
N HIS A 24 -48.24 0.59 2.82
CA HIS A 24 -46.84 0.49 3.18
C HIS A 24 -46.31 1.89 2.89
N LYS A 25 -46.25 2.73 3.92
CA LYS A 25 -45.46 3.94 3.93
C LYS A 25 -44.07 3.40 3.61
N GLY A 26 -43.67 3.54 2.35
CA GLY A 26 -42.38 3.02 1.88
C GLY A 26 -41.35 3.44 2.90
N GLU A 27 -40.54 2.50 3.35
CA GLU A 27 -39.38 2.85 4.16
C GLU A 27 -38.69 4.00 3.43
N GLU A 28 -38.74 5.20 4.02
CA GLU A 28 -38.05 6.35 3.46
C GLU A 28 -36.59 5.92 3.31
N ASP A 29 -36.08 5.95 2.08
CA ASP A 29 -34.68 5.68 1.81
C ASP A 29 -33.84 6.76 2.51
N ARG A 30 -33.50 6.49 3.77
CA ARG A 30 -32.77 7.41 4.64
C ARG A 30 -31.35 7.66 4.14
N LEU A 31 -30.81 6.76 3.32
CA LEU A 31 -29.50 6.95 2.68
C LEU A 31 -29.60 7.99 1.58
N SER A 32 -30.67 7.97 0.78
CA SER A 32 -30.93 9.00 -0.23
C SER A 32 -31.21 10.40 0.35
N ALA A 33 -31.50 10.51 1.66
CA ALA A 33 -31.68 11.79 2.34
C ALA A 33 -30.36 12.44 2.82
N LEU A 34 -29.25 11.70 2.85
CA LEU A 34 -27.94 12.23 3.24
C LEU A 34 -27.37 13.15 2.16
N SER A 35 -26.45 14.06 2.50
CA SER A 35 -25.71 14.88 1.51
C SER A 35 -24.60 14.07 0.82
N ASP A 36 -24.14 14.52 -0.35
CA ASP A 36 -23.07 13.83 -1.10
C ASP A 36 -21.79 13.70 -0.26
N ASP A 37 -21.43 14.72 0.52
CA ASP A 37 -20.25 14.68 1.41
C ASP A 37 -20.32 13.53 2.43
N ILE A 38 -21.50 13.29 3.00
CA ILE A 38 -21.70 12.20 3.97
C ILE A 38 -21.63 10.86 3.25
N LEU A 39 -22.24 10.74 2.07
CA LEU A 39 -22.18 9.51 1.27
C LEU A 39 -20.75 9.18 0.83
N ILE A 40 -19.97 10.18 0.39
CA ILE A 40 -18.55 10.06 0.06
C ILE A 40 -17.76 9.63 1.31
N SER A 41 -18.04 10.21 2.48
CA SER A 41 -17.41 9.81 3.75
C SER A 41 -17.71 8.36 4.14
N ILE A 42 -18.93 7.87 3.87
CA ILE A 42 -19.30 6.46 4.09
C ILE A 42 -18.55 5.56 3.10
N LEU A 43 -18.55 5.94 1.81
CA LEU A 43 -17.87 5.19 0.75
C LEU A 43 -16.35 5.12 0.97
N GLY A 44 -15.75 6.17 1.54
CA GLY A 44 -14.33 6.19 1.89
C GLY A 44 -13.95 5.24 3.03
N ARG A 45 -14.93 4.64 3.72
CA ARG A 45 -14.71 3.65 4.79
C ARG A 45 -14.85 2.19 4.34
N VAL A 46 -15.29 1.95 3.11
CA VAL A 46 -15.38 0.60 2.52
C VAL A 46 -14.30 0.41 1.46
N ASP A 47 -14.09 -0.83 1.02
CA ASP A 47 -13.18 -1.08 -0.09
C ASP A 47 -13.71 -0.49 -1.39
N LEU A 48 -12.78 -0.16 -2.29
CA LEU A 48 -13.11 0.54 -3.54
C LEU A 48 -14.04 -0.28 -4.43
N ALA A 49 -13.99 -1.62 -4.36
CA ALA A 49 -14.88 -2.47 -5.14
C ALA A 49 -16.32 -2.42 -4.61
N MET A 50 -16.52 -2.46 -3.29
CA MET A 50 -17.83 -2.23 -2.66
C MET A 50 -18.32 -0.82 -2.94
N ALA A 51 -17.46 0.20 -2.83
CA ALA A 51 -17.82 1.57 -3.16
C ALA A 51 -18.31 1.67 -4.60
N ALA A 52 -17.54 1.14 -5.57
CA ALA A 52 -17.91 1.13 -6.98
C ALA A 52 -19.24 0.39 -7.24
N ARG A 53 -19.54 -0.70 -6.52
CA ARG A 53 -20.83 -1.42 -6.64
C ARG A 53 -22.02 -0.57 -6.23
N THR A 54 -21.85 0.40 -5.34
CA THR A 54 -22.94 1.32 -4.99
C THR A 54 -23.36 2.22 -6.16
N SER A 55 -22.52 2.37 -7.19
CA SER A 55 -22.82 3.19 -8.38
C SER A 55 -24.08 2.73 -9.15
N VAL A 56 -24.53 1.49 -8.95
CA VAL A 56 -25.75 0.97 -9.58
C VAL A 56 -27.02 1.25 -8.78
N LEU A 57 -26.92 1.76 -7.54
CA LEU A 57 -28.09 1.98 -6.66
C LEU A 57 -29.02 3.06 -7.21
N SER A 58 -28.49 4.16 -7.72
CA SER A 58 -29.27 5.20 -8.39
C SER A 58 -28.39 6.09 -9.27
N THR A 59 -29.04 6.98 -10.04
CA THR A 59 -28.35 8.00 -10.84
C THR A 59 -27.46 8.91 -10.00
N ARG A 60 -27.82 9.15 -8.73
CA ARG A 60 -27.02 9.94 -7.79
C ARG A 60 -25.76 9.19 -7.36
N TRP A 61 -25.90 7.91 -7.00
CA TRP A 61 -24.77 7.08 -6.55
C TRP A 61 -23.77 6.76 -7.66
N ARG A 62 -24.20 6.85 -8.92
CA ARG A 62 -23.36 6.55 -10.10
C ARG A 62 -21.99 7.21 -10.05
N ASN A 63 -21.94 8.46 -9.58
CA ASN A 63 -20.74 9.29 -9.62
C ASN A 63 -19.98 9.35 -8.27
N LEU A 64 -20.61 8.98 -7.15
CA LEU A 64 -20.03 9.20 -5.81
C LEU A 64 -18.72 8.43 -5.54
N PRO A 65 -18.57 7.14 -5.92
CA PRO A 65 -17.33 6.40 -5.68
C PRO A 65 -16.12 7.04 -6.38
N TRP A 66 -16.36 7.78 -7.45
CA TRP A 66 -15.32 8.43 -8.24
C TRP A 66 -14.93 9.80 -7.69
N LEU A 67 -15.66 10.33 -6.70
CA LEU A 67 -15.33 11.57 -5.98
C LEU A 67 -14.50 11.32 -4.72
N LEU A 68 -14.12 10.06 -4.46
CA LEU A 68 -13.29 9.72 -3.30
C LEU A 68 -11.93 10.45 -3.38
N PRO A 69 -11.49 11.08 -2.27
CA PRO A 69 -10.23 11.79 -2.21
C PRO A 69 -9.04 10.82 -2.13
N ASP A 70 -9.24 9.66 -1.50
CA ASP A 70 -8.24 8.61 -1.35
C ASP A 70 -8.65 7.37 -2.17
N LEU A 71 -7.82 7.02 -3.15
CA LEU A 71 -8.06 5.89 -4.04
C LEU A 71 -7.04 4.80 -3.78
N LYS A 72 -7.53 3.60 -3.46
CA LYS A 72 -6.70 2.41 -3.23
C LYS A 72 -6.99 1.38 -4.31
N LEU A 73 -6.02 1.17 -5.19
CA LEU A 73 -6.10 0.22 -6.29
C LEU A 73 -4.98 -0.80 -6.13
N ASN A 74 -5.36 -2.06 -5.94
CA ASN A 74 -4.43 -3.14 -5.72
C ASN A 74 -4.69 -4.26 -6.71
N VAL A 75 -3.66 -4.64 -7.47
CA VAL A 75 -3.73 -5.72 -8.45
C VAL A 75 -4.25 -7.02 -7.84
N THR A 76 -3.94 -7.30 -6.57
CA THR A 76 -4.37 -8.55 -5.93
C THR A 76 -5.88 -8.64 -5.75
N ASP A 77 -6.59 -7.50 -5.72
CA ASP A 77 -8.04 -7.46 -5.59
C ASP A 77 -8.74 -7.91 -6.89
N PHE A 78 -8.00 -7.93 -8.00
CA PHE A 78 -8.46 -8.39 -9.31
C PHE A 78 -8.01 -9.82 -9.65
N LEU A 79 -7.22 -10.46 -8.79
CA LEU A 79 -6.82 -11.86 -8.95
C LEU A 79 -7.95 -12.78 -8.50
N SER A 80 -8.33 -13.74 -9.35
CA SER A 80 -9.29 -14.79 -8.97
C SER A 80 -8.57 -15.91 -8.21
N ALA A 81 -9.04 -16.24 -7.00
CA ALA A 81 -8.52 -17.39 -6.25
C ALA A 81 -8.99 -18.73 -6.85
N PRO A 82 -8.20 -19.83 -6.84
CA PRO A 82 -6.75 -19.97 -6.66
C PRO A 82 -6.09 -20.47 -7.96
N CYS A 83 -6.35 -19.81 -9.10
CA CYS A 83 -5.75 -20.22 -10.37
C CYS A 83 -4.46 -19.43 -10.61
N THR A 84 -3.31 -20.06 -10.36
CA THR A 84 -2.00 -19.49 -10.63
C THR A 84 -1.68 -19.58 -12.12
N GLY A 85 -1.38 -18.46 -12.78
CA GLY A 85 -0.90 -18.46 -14.17
C GLY A 85 -0.85 -17.06 -14.79
N ALA A 86 0.03 -16.89 -15.79
CA ALA A 86 0.29 -15.61 -16.47
C ALA A 86 -0.95 -14.95 -17.10
N ALA A 87 -1.96 -15.75 -17.49
CA ALA A 87 -3.21 -15.23 -18.02
C ALA A 87 -4.08 -14.52 -16.96
N HIS A 88 -3.98 -14.95 -15.69
CA HIS A 88 -4.73 -14.33 -14.59
C HIS A 88 -4.09 -13.01 -14.14
N THR A 89 -2.75 -12.94 -14.14
CA THR A 89 -2.03 -11.70 -13.87
C THR A 89 -2.25 -10.67 -14.97
N ASP A 90 -2.28 -11.08 -16.23
CA ASP A 90 -2.65 -10.23 -17.37
C ASP A 90 -4.07 -9.64 -17.22
N GLN A 91 -5.08 -10.47 -16.94
CA GLN A 91 -6.45 -10.01 -16.73
C GLN A 91 -6.59 -9.06 -15.53
N ALA A 92 -5.85 -9.33 -14.45
CA ALA A 92 -5.83 -8.49 -13.27
C ALA A 92 -5.19 -7.13 -13.55
N MET A 93 -4.06 -7.10 -14.26
CA MET A 93 -3.42 -5.86 -14.70
C MET A 93 -4.30 -5.07 -15.66
N ALA A 94 -4.96 -5.73 -16.63
CA ALA A 94 -5.91 -5.06 -17.51
C ALA A 94 -7.09 -4.43 -16.74
N SER A 95 -7.57 -5.10 -15.69
CA SER A 95 -8.64 -4.59 -14.82
C SER A 95 -8.17 -3.43 -13.96
N LEU A 96 -6.95 -3.51 -13.41
CA LEU A 96 -6.30 -2.42 -12.69
C LEU A 96 -6.13 -1.20 -13.59
N THR A 97 -5.54 -1.34 -14.77
CA THR A 97 -5.32 -0.24 -15.73
C THR A 97 -6.63 0.42 -16.12
N ARG A 98 -7.69 -0.36 -16.38
CA ARG A 98 -9.03 0.17 -16.69
C ARG A 98 -9.62 0.94 -15.51
N ALA A 99 -9.48 0.41 -14.29
CA ALA A 99 -9.92 1.10 -13.09
C ALA A 99 -9.17 2.43 -12.92
N THR A 100 -7.84 2.41 -12.95
CA THR A 100 -6.97 3.61 -12.88
C THR A 100 -7.38 4.65 -13.92
N SER A 101 -7.57 4.23 -15.18
CA SER A 101 -8.02 5.12 -16.25
C SER A 101 -9.39 5.73 -15.95
N SER A 102 -10.37 4.91 -15.54
CA SER A 102 -11.72 5.38 -15.21
C SER A 102 -11.74 6.39 -14.05
N PHE A 103 -10.91 6.19 -13.03
CA PHE A 103 -10.82 7.10 -11.87
C PHE A 103 -10.15 8.43 -12.19
N LEU A 104 -9.15 8.42 -13.08
CA LEU A 104 -8.37 9.60 -13.46
C LEU A 104 -9.00 10.39 -14.61
N ALA A 105 -9.79 9.74 -15.48
CA ALA A 105 -10.41 10.38 -16.64
C ALA A 105 -11.67 11.22 -16.32
N GLN A 106 -12.25 11.09 -15.13
CA GLN A 106 -13.47 11.83 -14.82
C GLN A 106 -13.20 13.32 -14.60
N PRO A 107 -13.91 14.24 -15.29
CA PRO A 107 -13.73 15.67 -15.12
C PRO A 107 -14.24 16.10 -13.74
N ARG A 108 -13.33 16.22 -12.78
CA ARG A 108 -13.62 16.67 -11.42
C ARG A 108 -13.61 18.19 -11.40
N ARG A 109 -14.79 18.83 -11.30
CA ARG A 109 -14.88 20.31 -11.23
C ARG A 109 -14.52 20.88 -9.85
N GLU A 110 -14.55 20.06 -8.78
CA GLU A 110 -14.41 20.58 -7.41
C GLU A 110 -13.57 19.73 -6.43
N HIS A 111 -13.13 18.51 -6.80
CA HIS A 111 -12.46 17.60 -5.85
C HIS A 111 -11.14 17.03 -6.40
N THR A 112 -10.03 17.45 -5.80
CA THR A 112 -8.67 16.90 -6.05
C THR A 112 -8.55 15.51 -5.41
N ILE A 113 -7.84 14.57 -6.06
CA ILE A 113 -7.43 13.34 -5.38
C ILE A 113 -6.32 13.72 -4.40
N SER A 114 -6.54 13.53 -3.10
CA SER A 114 -5.48 13.71 -2.12
C SER A 114 -4.42 12.65 -2.30
N THR A 115 -4.82 11.38 -2.33
CA THR A 115 -3.88 10.26 -2.34
C THR A 115 -4.31 9.15 -3.29
N LEU A 116 -3.40 8.73 -4.15
CA LEU A 116 -3.54 7.52 -4.95
C LEU A 116 -2.57 6.46 -4.41
N CYS A 117 -3.10 5.33 -3.97
CA CYS A 117 -2.33 4.15 -3.59
C CYS A 117 -2.46 3.10 -4.69
N LEU A 118 -1.36 2.82 -5.38
CA LEU A 118 -1.27 1.79 -6.41
C LEU A 118 -0.40 0.63 -5.93
N LYS A 119 -0.91 -0.59 -6.03
CA LYS A 119 -0.10 -1.81 -5.92
C LYS A 119 -0.19 -2.58 -7.23
N LEU A 120 0.92 -2.75 -7.93
CA LEU A 120 0.95 -3.27 -9.30
C LEU A 120 2.16 -4.15 -9.57
N TYR A 121 2.08 -4.92 -10.65
CA TYR A 121 3.23 -5.55 -11.28
C TYR A 121 3.69 -4.68 -12.44
N LEU A 122 5.01 -4.55 -12.64
CA LEU A 122 5.53 -3.94 -13.86
C LEU A 122 5.49 -4.98 -14.98
N MET A 123 4.53 -4.86 -15.88
CA MET A 123 4.27 -5.85 -16.94
C MET A 123 3.87 -5.18 -18.26
N GLY A 124 4.74 -5.29 -19.26
CA GLY A 124 4.46 -4.95 -20.65
C GLY A 124 3.81 -3.56 -20.83
N ASN A 125 2.77 -3.51 -21.67
CA ASN A 125 2.07 -2.26 -21.99
C ASN A 125 1.29 -1.68 -20.79
N TYR A 126 0.94 -2.49 -19.79
CA TYR A 126 0.20 -1.99 -18.62
C TYR A 126 1.01 -0.99 -17.79
N SER A 127 2.32 -1.24 -17.64
CA SER A 127 3.23 -0.29 -16.97
C SER A 127 3.25 1.05 -17.70
N ARG A 128 3.28 1.01 -19.04
CA ARG A 128 3.27 2.20 -19.89
C ARG A 128 1.98 3.00 -19.72
N ASP A 129 0.84 2.32 -19.83
CA ASP A 129 -0.48 2.95 -19.71
C ASP A 129 -0.68 3.56 -18.32
N ILE A 130 -0.33 2.84 -17.25
CA ILE A 130 -0.41 3.36 -15.88
C ILE A 130 0.57 4.53 -15.69
N GLY A 131 1.80 4.42 -16.19
CA GLY A 131 2.81 5.48 -16.11
C GLY A 131 2.33 6.77 -16.75
N LEU A 132 1.73 6.69 -17.95
CA LEU A 132 1.14 7.84 -18.64
C LEU A 132 -0.04 8.42 -17.87
N LEU A 133 -0.97 7.59 -17.40
CA LEU A 133 -2.14 8.03 -16.64
C LEU A 133 -1.75 8.78 -15.36
N VAL A 134 -0.83 8.22 -14.58
CA VAL A 134 -0.36 8.82 -13.33
C VAL A 134 0.43 10.09 -13.60
N SER A 135 1.30 10.09 -14.60
CA SER A 135 2.09 11.29 -14.96
C SER A 135 1.18 12.45 -15.38
N ASN A 136 0.19 12.18 -16.25
CA ASN A 136 -0.78 13.19 -16.67
C ASN A 136 -1.60 13.73 -15.49
N ALA A 137 -1.99 12.88 -14.54
CA ALA A 137 -2.71 13.30 -13.35
C ALA A 137 -1.87 14.19 -12.41
N ILE A 138 -0.57 13.88 -12.27
CA ILE A 138 0.39 14.69 -11.52
C ILE A 138 0.63 16.03 -12.21
N ASP A 139 0.89 16.01 -13.52
CA ASP A 139 1.20 17.22 -14.30
C ASP A 139 -0.01 18.14 -14.45
N SER A 140 -1.23 17.60 -14.33
CA SER A 140 -2.48 18.37 -14.26
C SER A 140 -2.87 18.79 -12.84
N GLU A 141 -2.00 18.57 -11.84
CA GLU A 141 -2.21 18.89 -10.42
C GLU A 141 -3.47 18.23 -9.80
N VAL A 142 -3.95 17.13 -10.40
CA VAL A 142 -5.09 16.36 -9.91
C VAL A 142 -4.70 15.46 -8.74
N LEU A 143 -3.44 15.02 -8.70
CA LEU A 143 -2.89 14.13 -7.69
C LEU A 143 -1.88 14.86 -6.81
N LYS A 144 -2.08 14.83 -5.48
CA LYS A 144 -1.14 15.40 -4.52
C LYS A 144 -0.11 14.39 -4.03
N ASP A 145 -0.59 13.25 -3.54
CA ASP A 145 0.25 12.20 -2.95
C ASP A 145 0.10 10.88 -3.71
N LEU A 146 1.22 10.20 -3.95
CA LEU A 146 1.27 8.88 -4.54
C LEU A 146 1.94 7.89 -3.58
N GLU A 147 1.23 6.80 -3.30
CA GLU A 147 1.78 5.61 -2.67
C GLU A 147 1.90 4.51 -3.72
N LEU A 148 3.11 4.01 -3.96
CA LEU A 148 3.37 3.00 -4.98
C LEU A 148 4.01 1.76 -4.36
N ALA A 149 3.39 0.60 -4.59
CA ALA A 149 3.98 -0.71 -4.33
C ALA A 149 4.21 -1.46 -5.63
N ILE A 150 5.48 -1.79 -5.90
CA ILE A 150 5.88 -2.57 -7.06
C ILE A 150 6.11 -4.01 -6.60
N LEU A 151 5.18 -4.89 -6.98
CA LEU A 151 5.14 -6.29 -6.61
C LEU A 151 5.87 -7.14 -7.66
N THR A 152 6.15 -8.39 -7.29
CA THR A 152 6.80 -9.37 -8.19
C THR A 152 5.93 -10.59 -8.36
N GLU A 153 5.79 -11.04 -9.60
CA GLU A 153 5.16 -12.31 -9.93
C GLU A 153 6.18 -13.44 -9.70
N LYS A 154 5.84 -14.43 -8.88
CA LYS A 154 6.73 -15.56 -8.62
C LYS A 154 6.62 -16.59 -9.77
N ALA A 155 7.53 -16.53 -10.73
CA ALA A 155 7.66 -17.57 -11.75
C ALA A 155 8.37 -18.81 -11.19
N VAL A 156 7.85 -20.01 -11.47
CA VAL A 156 8.35 -21.29 -10.89
C VAL A 156 9.74 -21.68 -11.40
N LYS A 157 10.21 -21.08 -12.49
CA LYS A 157 11.38 -21.56 -13.26
C LYS A 157 12.63 -20.67 -13.18
N ASP A 158 12.50 -19.46 -12.66
CA ASP A 158 13.59 -18.48 -12.72
C ASP A 158 14.44 -18.54 -11.45
N SER A 159 15.74 -18.31 -11.59
CA SER A 159 16.59 -18.14 -10.41
C SER A 159 16.19 -16.84 -9.71
N GLU A 160 16.08 -16.88 -8.38
CA GLU A 160 15.64 -15.74 -7.55
C GLU A 160 16.47 -14.47 -7.87
N ASN A 161 17.77 -14.65 -8.08
CA ASN A 161 18.71 -13.59 -8.46
C ASN A 161 18.40 -12.93 -9.81
N GLU A 162 18.12 -13.70 -10.87
CA GLU A 162 17.82 -13.13 -12.20
C GLU A 162 16.51 -12.35 -12.18
N VAL A 163 15.49 -12.85 -11.47
CA VAL A 163 14.22 -12.14 -11.28
C VAL A 163 14.45 -10.82 -10.56
N MET A 164 15.26 -10.81 -9.49
CA MET A 164 15.54 -9.60 -8.72
C MET A 164 16.27 -8.52 -9.53
N VAL A 165 17.24 -8.92 -10.37
CA VAL A 165 17.97 -7.99 -11.24
C VAL A 165 17.06 -7.45 -12.34
N ARG A 166 16.25 -8.32 -12.96
CA ARG A 166 15.26 -7.89 -13.95
C ARG A 166 14.25 -6.91 -13.37
N GLN A 167 13.73 -7.20 -12.18
CA GLN A 167 12.82 -6.31 -11.46
C GLN A 167 13.45 -4.94 -11.20
N ALA A 168 14.73 -4.90 -10.82
CA ALA A 168 15.45 -3.64 -10.63
C ALA A 168 15.52 -2.81 -11.92
N ARG A 169 15.78 -3.45 -13.06
CA ARG A 169 15.80 -2.80 -14.38
C ARG A 169 14.42 -2.29 -14.78
N ASP A 170 13.36 -3.06 -14.51
CA ASP A 170 11.99 -2.67 -14.82
C ASP A 170 11.55 -1.46 -13.97
N VAL A 171 11.88 -1.44 -12.67
CA VAL A 171 11.63 -0.31 -11.76
C VAL A 171 12.35 0.95 -12.23
N ASP A 172 13.64 0.83 -12.55
CA ASP A 172 14.45 1.94 -13.03
C ASP A 172 13.97 2.47 -14.39
N GLY A 173 13.62 1.57 -15.32
CA GLY A 173 13.03 1.92 -16.61
C GLY A 173 11.71 2.67 -16.46
N PHE A 174 10.83 2.21 -15.56
CA PHE A 174 9.57 2.89 -15.27
C PHE A 174 9.77 4.32 -14.76
N PHE A 175 10.65 4.54 -13.79
CA PHE A 175 10.89 5.89 -13.27
C PHE A 175 11.65 6.78 -14.24
N SER A 176 12.52 6.21 -15.08
CA SER A 176 13.22 6.95 -16.13
C SER A 176 12.27 7.42 -17.24
N GLU A 177 11.28 6.60 -17.60
CA GLU A 177 10.27 6.94 -18.61
C GLU A 177 9.20 7.90 -18.06
N TYR A 178 8.89 7.81 -16.75
CA TYR A 178 7.85 8.58 -16.08
C TYR A 178 8.36 9.38 -14.87
N PRO A 179 9.27 10.36 -15.06
CA PRO A 179 9.89 11.09 -13.95
C PRO A 179 8.89 11.92 -13.12
N SER A 180 7.75 12.33 -13.70
CA SER A 180 6.69 13.06 -12.97
C SER A 180 6.17 12.26 -11.77
N VAL A 181 6.15 10.93 -11.85
CA VAL A 181 5.74 10.01 -10.77
C VAL A 181 6.53 10.26 -9.48
N LEU A 182 7.83 10.55 -9.60
CA LEU A 182 8.74 10.77 -8.47
C LEU A 182 8.43 12.05 -7.69
N ARG A 183 7.76 13.03 -8.32
CA ARG A 183 7.45 14.35 -7.72
C ARG A 183 6.43 14.25 -6.58
N CYS A 184 5.47 13.32 -6.68
CA CYS A 184 4.39 13.13 -5.71
C CYS A 184 4.55 11.86 -4.87
N LEU A 185 5.64 11.10 -5.05
CA LEU A 185 5.84 9.82 -4.38
C LEU A 185 6.13 10.02 -2.88
N THR A 186 5.15 9.71 -2.04
CA THR A 186 5.25 9.84 -0.57
C THR A 186 5.52 8.51 0.12
N ARG A 187 5.11 7.39 -0.51
CA ARG A 187 5.39 6.04 -0.04
C ARG A 187 5.83 5.14 -1.18
N LEU A 188 6.95 4.46 -1.00
CA LEU A 188 7.46 3.47 -1.93
C LEU A 188 7.62 2.12 -1.25
N HIS A 189 7.07 1.08 -1.86
CA HIS A 189 7.31 -0.30 -1.49
C HIS A 189 7.90 -1.05 -2.69
N LEU A 190 9.10 -1.59 -2.52
CA LEU A 190 9.77 -2.42 -3.52
C LEU A 190 9.85 -3.85 -2.99
N HIS A 191 9.44 -4.80 -3.82
CA HIS A 191 9.51 -6.22 -3.54
C HIS A 191 10.46 -6.92 -4.52
N ASN A 192 11.32 -7.81 -4.02
CA ASN A 192 12.19 -8.67 -4.82
C ASN A 192 13.08 -7.88 -5.81
N VAL A 193 13.87 -6.93 -5.31
CA VAL A 193 14.74 -6.06 -6.13
C VAL A 193 16.21 -6.22 -5.72
N ARG A 194 17.10 -6.43 -6.71
CA ARG A 194 18.56 -6.41 -6.50
C ARG A 194 19.19 -5.18 -7.16
N PHE A 195 19.81 -4.31 -6.36
CA PHE A 195 20.40 -3.04 -6.77
C PHE A 195 21.90 -3.12 -7.11
N ALA A 196 22.36 -4.21 -7.73
CA ALA A 196 23.79 -4.43 -7.97
C ALA A 196 24.38 -3.53 -9.08
N GLU A 197 23.56 -3.20 -10.10
CA GLU A 197 24.03 -2.51 -11.31
C GLU A 197 23.85 -0.98 -11.26
N ARG A 198 23.05 -0.46 -10.33
CA ARG A 198 22.64 0.96 -10.30
C ARG A 198 22.61 1.53 -8.90
N ASP A 199 22.87 2.84 -8.81
CA ASP A 199 22.89 3.55 -7.54
C ASP A 199 21.47 3.71 -6.98
N MET A 200 21.09 2.79 -6.09
CA MET A 200 19.81 2.82 -5.38
C MET A 200 19.61 4.12 -4.60
N ASN A 201 20.69 4.69 -4.04
CA ASN A 201 20.56 5.89 -3.24
C ASN A 201 20.14 7.08 -4.10
N HIS A 202 20.62 7.13 -5.35
CA HIS A 202 20.20 8.14 -6.30
C HIS A 202 18.68 8.09 -6.55
N LEU A 203 18.14 6.92 -6.90
CA LEU A 203 16.70 6.77 -7.13
C LEU A 203 15.89 7.10 -5.86
N LEU A 204 16.25 6.52 -4.72
CA LEU A 204 15.45 6.60 -3.50
C LEU A 204 15.54 7.96 -2.79
N PHE A 205 16.69 8.63 -2.84
CA PHE A 205 16.96 9.81 -2.00
C PHE A 205 17.27 11.07 -2.82
N ASP A 206 17.88 10.93 -3.99
CA ASP A 206 18.17 12.09 -4.85
C ASP A 206 16.97 12.44 -5.72
N CYS A 207 16.23 11.46 -6.22
CA CYS A 207 15.08 11.71 -7.09
C CYS A 207 13.77 11.89 -6.32
N CYS A 208 13.50 11.07 -5.31
CA CYS A 208 12.22 11.11 -4.58
C CYS A 208 12.21 12.16 -3.45
N LYS A 209 12.00 13.43 -3.79
CA LYS A 209 12.07 14.54 -2.80
C LYS A 209 10.94 14.55 -1.76
N GLN A 210 9.80 13.91 -2.04
CA GLN A 210 8.66 13.86 -1.12
C GLN A 210 8.54 12.53 -0.35
N LEU A 211 9.49 11.61 -0.52
CA LEU A 211 9.38 10.28 0.07
C LEU A 211 9.42 10.34 1.60
N LEU A 212 8.34 9.89 2.24
CA LEU A 212 8.17 9.84 3.69
C LEU A 212 8.32 8.43 4.24
N HIS A 213 7.95 7.41 3.45
CA HIS A 213 7.99 6.02 3.86
C HIS A 213 8.59 5.14 2.77
N LEU A 214 9.62 4.38 3.12
CA LEU A 214 10.25 3.39 2.27
C LEU A 214 10.12 2.01 2.90
N ARG A 215 9.56 1.08 2.13
CA ARG A 215 9.52 -0.34 2.47
C ARG A 215 10.28 -1.16 1.43
N LEU A 216 11.22 -1.97 1.89
CA LEU A 216 11.97 -2.91 1.08
C LEU A 216 11.65 -4.32 1.57
N ASP A 217 11.19 -5.19 0.68
CA ASP A 217 10.81 -6.55 1.00
C ASP A 217 11.53 -7.51 0.04
N HIS A 218 12.35 -8.40 0.57
CA HIS A 218 13.23 -9.24 -0.24
C HIS A 218 14.15 -8.43 -1.18
N CYS A 219 14.82 -7.41 -0.64
CA CYS A 219 15.75 -6.57 -1.41
C CYS A 219 17.21 -6.83 -1.05
N ASP A 220 18.10 -6.55 -2.01
CA ASP A 220 19.55 -6.75 -1.91
C ASP A 220 20.32 -5.66 -2.67
N THR A 221 21.47 -5.22 -2.18
CA THR A 221 22.38 -4.32 -2.92
C THR A 221 23.41 -5.08 -3.77
N GLY A 222 23.42 -6.42 -3.72
CA GLY A 222 24.35 -7.27 -4.46
C GLY A 222 25.66 -7.49 -3.68
N ASP A 223 26.34 -8.60 -3.98
CA ASP A 223 27.70 -8.92 -3.50
C ASP A 223 27.91 -8.88 -1.98
N LEU A 224 26.87 -9.17 -1.19
CA LEU A 224 26.92 -9.08 0.28
C LEU A 224 27.38 -7.70 0.77
N SER A 225 27.05 -6.66 -0.01
CA SER A 225 27.51 -5.30 0.26
C SER A 225 26.77 -4.66 1.42
N VAL A 226 27.43 -3.68 2.03
CA VAL A 226 26.83 -2.83 3.06
C VAL A 226 26.06 -1.71 2.36
N TRP A 227 24.79 -1.55 2.71
CA TRP A 227 23.99 -0.45 2.19
C TRP A 227 24.25 0.82 2.99
N LYS A 228 25.00 1.74 2.40
CA LYS A 228 25.31 3.05 2.99
C LYS A 228 24.27 4.09 2.60
N ILE A 229 23.66 4.76 3.57
CA ILE A 229 22.66 5.80 3.36
C ILE A 229 23.18 7.13 3.88
N ASN A 230 23.48 8.04 2.97
CA ASN A 230 23.84 9.42 3.29
C ASN A 230 22.92 10.38 2.52
N ALA A 231 21.80 10.77 3.14
CA ALA A 231 20.80 11.60 2.50
C ALA A 231 20.34 12.73 3.42
N PRO A 232 21.18 13.79 3.61
CA PRO A 232 20.91 14.88 4.55
C PRO A 232 19.66 15.70 4.19
N HIS A 233 19.23 15.66 2.93
CA HIS A 233 18.06 16.38 2.44
C HIS A 233 16.80 15.51 2.35
N SER A 234 16.88 14.23 2.74
CA SER A 234 15.73 13.32 2.66
C SER A 234 14.62 13.72 3.63
N ASN A 235 13.38 13.58 3.17
CA ASN A 235 12.18 13.69 4.01
C ASN A 235 11.74 12.35 4.62
N LEU A 236 12.54 11.30 4.47
CA LEU A 236 12.19 9.96 4.93
C LEU A 236 11.98 9.95 6.46
N ARG A 237 10.81 9.50 6.87
CA ARG A 237 10.40 9.35 8.27
C ARG A 237 10.36 7.89 8.71
N VAL A 238 10.03 6.99 7.80
CA VAL A 238 9.90 5.56 8.09
C VAL A 238 10.70 4.73 7.10
N LEU A 239 11.57 3.88 7.64
CA LEU A 239 12.29 2.87 6.89
C LEU A 239 11.89 1.49 7.39
N GLU A 240 11.36 0.66 6.51
CA GLU A 240 11.04 -0.75 6.80
C GLU A 240 11.80 -1.67 5.85
N VAL A 241 12.49 -2.66 6.42
CA VAL A 241 13.22 -3.68 5.68
C VAL A 241 12.76 -5.06 6.15
N TYR A 242 12.31 -5.89 5.21
CA TYR A 242 11.81 -7.24 5.45
C TYR A 242 12.58 -8.25 4.59
N LEU A 243 12.94 -9.40 5.18
CA LEU A 243 13.50 -10.55 4.49
C LEU A 243 14.65 -10.18 3.53
N SER A 244 15.58 -9.35 3.98
CA SER A 244 16.63 -8.80 3.12
C SER A 244 17.88 -9.66 3.09
N SER A 245 18.52 -9.76 1.92
CA SER A 245 19.87 -10.34 1.76
C SER A 245 20.99 -9.32 1.98
N LEU A 246 20.65 -8.12 2.46
CA LEU A 246 21.59 -7.07 2.84
C LEU A 246 22.48 -7.54 3.99
N LYS A 247 23.78 -7.28 3.86
CA LYS A 247 24.74 -7.58 4.93
C LYS A 247 24.47 -6.73 6.18
N ARG A 248 24.32 -5.43 5.98
CA ARG A 248 24.06 -4.40 6.99
C ARG A 248 23.60 -3.13 6.29
N ALA A 249 22.78 -2.31 6.95
CA ALA A 249 22.58 -0.91 6.58
C ALA A 249 23.36 0.03 7.51
N GLU A 250 24.16 0.91 6.90
CA GLU A 250 24.87 2.00 7.56
C GLU A 250 24.16 3.32 7.25
N VAL A 251 23.36 3.80 8.21
CA VAL A 251 22.62 5.05 8.08
C VAL A 251 23.51 6.21 8.52
N LEU A 252 24.33 6.72 7.60
CA LEU A 252 25.29 7.79 7.88
C LEU A 252 24.59 9.12 8.21
N CYS A 253 23.53 9.47 7.47
CA CYS A 253 22.76 10.69 7.71
C CYS A 253 21.32 10.58 7.19
N LEU A 254 20.34 10.59 8.09
CA LEU A 254 18.91 10.72 7.80
C LEU A 254 18.23 11.54 8.92
N PRO A 255 18.23 12.88 8.82
CA PRO A 255 17.88 13.74 9.95
C PRO A 255 16.41 13.68 10.38
N LYS A 256 15.51 13.32 9.45
CA LYS A 256 14.05 13.27 9.67
C LYS A 256 13.52 11.85 9.92
N LEU A 257 14.40 10.85 9.98
CA LEU A 257 14.01 9.46 10.20
C LEU A 257 13.48 9.30 11.63
N GLU A 258 12.26 8.84 11.77
CA GLU A 258 11.56 8.68 13.05
C GLU A 258 11.41 7.22 13.47
N ARG A 259 11.23 6.32 12.49
CA ARG A 259 11.00 4.90 12.72
C ARG A 259 11.85 4.04 11.80
N VAL A 260 12.49 3.04 12.38
CA VAL A 260 13.16 1.97 11.65
C VAL A 260 12.57 0.63 12.08
N ARG A 261 12.16 -0.17 11.10
CA ARG A 261 11.79 -1.57 11.30
C ARG A 261 12.67 -2.45 10.44
N TRP A 262 13.34 -3.41 11.07
CA TRP A 262 14.08 -4.44 10.37
C TRP A 262 13.58 -5.80 10.80
N GLN A 263 13.07 -6.58 9.84
CA GLN A 263 12.58 -7.93 10.06
C GLN A 263 13.38 -8.93 9.22
N ALA A 264 13.92 -9.94 9.89
CA ALA A 264 14.70 -11.04 9.33
C ALA A 264 15.93 -10.58 8.53
N TRP A 265 17.10 -10.65 9.17
CA TRP A 265 18.41 -10.46 8.54
C TRP A 265 19.21 -11.76 8.58
N LEU A 266 20.07 -11.97 7.58
CA LEU A 266 20.73 -13.27 7.36
C LEU A 266 22.12 -13.39 8.02
N PHE A 267 22.72 -12.27 8.43
CA PHE A 267 24.13 -12.23 8.86
C PHE A 267 24.28 -12.14 10.38
N HIS A 268 25.41 -12.64 10.90
CA HIS A 268 25.72 -12.59 12.34
C HIS A 268 26.02 -11.17 12.85
N GLU A 269 26.47 -10.31 11.96
CA GLU A 269 26.77 -8.91 12.27
C GLU A 269 25.50 -8.11 12.61
N ALA A 270 25.66 -6.99 13.33
CA ALA A 270 24.57 -6.06 13.58
C ALA A 270 23.95 -5.61 12.24
N PRO A 271 22.61 -5.69 12.07
CA PRO A 271 21.96 -5.38 10.80
C PRO A 271 21.95 -3.87 10.49
N LEU A 272 22.14 -3.05 11.52
CA LEU A 272 22.04 -1.60 11.47
C LEU A 272 23.21 -0.95 12.19
N CYS A 273 23.66 0.18 11.65
CA CYS A 273 24.60 1.09 12.26
C CYS A 273 24.13 2.52 11.98
N PHE A 274 24.08 3.37 13.00
CA PHE A 274 23.59 4.75 12.88
C PHE A 274 24.72 5.77 13.04
N GLY A 275 24.79 6.71 12.10
CA GLY A 275 25.50 7.96 12.21
C GLY A 275 24.56 9.05 12.74
N SER A 276 24.26 10.05 11.92
CA SER A 276 23.39 11.17 12.31
C SER A 276 21.91 10.88 12.03
N VAL A 277 21.16 10.52 13.08
CA VAL A 277 19.70 10.27 13.05
C VAL A 277 18.96 10.95 14.22
N PRO A 278 19.04 12.29 14.36
CA PRO A 278 18.52 13.01 15.52
C PRO A 278 17.02 12.85 15.78
N SER A 279 16.21 12.50 14.79
CA SER A 279 14.75 12.33 14.96
C SER A 279 14.32 10.91 15.27
N LEU A 280 15.26 9.94 15.34
CA LEU A 280 14.93 8.53 15.47
C LEU A 280 14.37 8.23 16.87
N LYS A 281 13.13 7.76 16.89
CA LYS A 281 12.31 7.56 18.10
C LYS A 281 11.96 6.10 18.33
N GLU A 282 11.71 5.37 17.24
CA GLU A 282 11.21 4.02 17.28
C GLU A 282 12.12 3.08 16.48
N LEU A 283 12.61 2.03 17.16
CA LEU A 283 13.37 0.96 16.54
C LEU A 283 12.67 -0.37 16.79
N SER A 284 12.38 -1.11 15.72
CA SER A 284 11.78 -2.44 15.77
C SER A 284 12.70 -3.45 15.09
N LEU A 285 13.27 -4.36 15.87
CA LEU A 285 14.10 -5.46 15.37
C LEU A 285 13.35 -6.77 15.58
N VAL A 286 13.02 -7.44 14.48
CA VAL A 286 12.33 -8.73 14.50
C VAL A 286 13.23 -9.77 13.84
N CYS A 287 13.74 -10.71 14.62
CA CYS A 287 14.58 -11.79 14.14
C CYS A 287 13.76 -13.08 14.14
N ASP A 288 13.41 -13.58 12.96
CA ASP A 288 12.73 -14.87 12.80
C ASP A 288 13.71 -16.06 12.84
N ALA A 289 14.93 -15.86 13.37
CA ALA A 289 16.06 -16.76 13.17
C ALA A 289 15.82 -18.19 13.69
N THR A 290 15.85 -19.13 12.75
CA THR A 290 16.23 -20.54 12.92
C THR A 290 17.76 -20.73 12.92
N LEU A 291 18.54 -19.67 12.71
CA LEU A 291 19.99 -19.68 12.61
C LEU A 291 20.59 -19.11 13.91
N CYS A 292 21.50 -19.86 14.53
CA CYS A 292 22.20 -19.45 15.76
C CYS A 292 23.02 -18.16 15.53
N HIS A 293 22.45 -16.99 15.80
CA HIS A 293 23.24 -15.78 15.99
C HIS A 293 23.91 -15.89 17.36
N GLN A 294 25.17 -16.34 17.39
CA GLN A 294 25.99 -16.19 18.59
C GLN A 294 26.24 -14.69 18.81
N ASP A 295 25.80 -14.19 19.97
CA ASP A 295 26.15 -12.89 20.54
C ASP A 295 25.72 -11.64 19.72
N PHE A 296 24.41 -11.49 19.49
CA PHE A 296 23.84 -10.21 19.03
C PHE A 296 24.03 -9.12 20.09
N SER A 297 24.87 -8.13 19.77
CA SER A 297 25.11 -6.95 20.60
C SER A 297 24.21 -5.79 20.18
N LEU A 298 23.19 -5.51 21.00
CA LEU A 298 22.27 -4.41 20.72
C LEU A 298 22.94 -3.04 20.90
N SER A 299 23.98 -2.92 21.73
CA SER A 299 24.70 -1.67 21.92
C SER A 299 25.39 -1.19 20.63
N GLN A 300 25.83 -2.12 19.77
CA GLN A 300 26.38 -1.77 18.45
C GLN A 300 25.33 -1.18 17.51
N VAL A 301 24.08 -1.61 17.62
CA VAL A 301 22.97 -1.07 16.81
C VAL A 301 22.52 0.28 17.34
N LEU A 302 22.49 0.46 18.67
CA LEU A 302 22.01 1.69 19.30
C LEU A 302 23.06 2.82 19.32
N ASP A 303 24.33 2.50 19.01
CA ASP A 303 25.38 3.50 18.88
C ASP A 303 24.99 4.55 17.82
N GLY A 304 25.13 5.83 18.18
CA GLY A 304 24.69 6.97 17.36
C GLY A 304 23.18 7.31 17.42
N ALA A 305 22.32 6.45 17.97
CA ALA A 305 20.87 6.67 18.04
C ALA A 305 20.41 7.09 19.45
N THR A 306 20.64 8.36 19.79
CA THR A 306 20.48 8.86 21.18
C THR A 306 19.05 9.16 21.62
N ASN A 307 18.08 9.26 20.70
CA ASN A 307 16.71 9.73 20.99
C ASN A 307 15.64 8.61 20.92
N ILE A 308 16.06 7.34 20.84
CA ILE A 308 15.13 6.20 20.79
C ILE A 308 14.40 6.10 22.14
N HIS A 309 13.06 6.15 22.11
CA HIS A 309 12.21 5.93 23.29
C HIS A 309 11.38 4.64 23.19
N THR A 310 11.15 4.12 21.98
CA THR A 310 10.43 2.85 21.77
C THR A 310 11.35 1.85 21.11
N LEU A 311 11.62 0.76 21.80
CA LEU A 311 12.43 -0.35 21.29
C LEU A 311 11.61 -1.64 21.31
N THR A 312 11.28 -2.15 20.12
CA THR A 312 10.58 -3.44 19.97
C THR A 312 11.58 -4.49 19.55
N LEU A 313 11.72 -5.54 20.37
CA LEU A 313 12.61 -6.66 20.12
C LEU A 313 11.78 -7.93 20.09
N ASN A 314 11.74 -8.61 18.94
CA ASN A 314 11.10 -9.92 18.83
C ASN A 314 12.10 -10.92 18.23
N PHE A 315 12.64 -11.78 19.09
CA PHE A 315 13.63 -12.79 18.73
C PHE A 315 13.09 -14.21 18.95
N ARG A 316 11.76 -14.44 18.95
CA ARG A 316 11.14 -15.77 19.14
C ARG A 316 11.75 -16.65 20.26
N GLY A 317 12.24 -16.04 21.35
CA GLY A 317 12.82 -16.73 22.51
C GLY A 317 14.36 -16.84 22.57
N TYR A 318 15.12 -16.28 21.62
CA TYR A 318 16.59 -16.29 21.66
C TYR A 318 17.20 -15.20 22.57
N LYS A 319 18.41 -15.46 23.11
CA LYS A 319 19.12 -14.60 24.07
C LYS A 319 19.67 -13.32 23.39
N VAL A 320 19.36 -12.16 23.96
CA VAL A 320 19.90 -10.85 23.55
C VAL A 320 20.90 -10.37 24.61
N ILE A 321 22.08 -9.87 24.20
CA ILE A 321 23.07 -9.30 25.11
C ILE A 321 23.02 -7.77 25.00
N LEU A 322 22.72 -7.12 26.12
CA LEU A 322 22.86 -5.67 26.31
C LEU A 322 24.15 -5.44 27.10
N ALA A 323 25.18 -4.91 26.46
CA ALA A 323 26.33 -4.37 27.18
C ALA A 323 26.00 -2.92 27.54
N ASP A 324 25.98 -2.64 28.84
CA ASP A 324 25.82 -1.36 29.54
C ASP A 324 25.18 -0.19 28.77
N ILE A 325 24.14 0.38 29.38
CA ILE A 325 23.40 1.62 29.03
C ILE A 325 22.08 1.36 28.29
N CYS A 326 20.99 1.30 29.06
CA CYS A 326 19.65 1.87 28.81
C CYS A 326 18.55 1.04 29.51
N TYR A 327 17.61 1.73 30.17
CA TYR A 327 16.39 1.10 30.68
C TYR A 327 15.49 0.72 29.49
N VAL A 328 15.45 -0.56 29.14
CA VAL A 328 14.62 -1.09 28.05
C VAL A 328 13.32 -1.64 28.62
N VAL A 329 12.18 -1.13 28.16
CA VAL A 329 10.87 -1.78 28.37
C VAL A 329 10.82 -2.99 27.43
N VAL A 330 11.17 -4.17 27.93
CA VAL A 330 11.01 -5.42 27.18
C VAL A 330 9.55 -5.83 27.27
N MET A 331 8.77 -5.57 26.22
CA MET A 331 7.43 -6.14 26.07
C MET A 331 7.59 -7.58 25.56
N LEU A 332 7.67 -8.53 26.48
CA LEU A 332 7.53 -9.95 26.18
C LEU A 332 6.05 -10.24 25.95
N PHE A 333 5.65 -10.44 24.69
CA PHE A 333 4.36 -11.04 24.39
C PHE A 333 4.50 -12.56 24.49
N HIS A 334 3.69 -13.15 25.37
CA HIS A 334 3.70 -14.57 25.72
C HIS A 334 2.97 -15.45 24.71
#